data_AF-A0A7W1YJE9-F1
#
_entry.id   AF-A0A7W1YJE9-F1
#
_cell.length_a   1.000
_cell.length_b   1.000
_cell.length_c   1.000
_cell.angle_alpha   90.00
_cell.angle_beta   90.00
_cell.angle_gamma   90.00
#
_symmetry.space_group_name_H-M   'P 1'
#
loop_
_entity.id
_entity.type
_entity.pdbx_description
1 polymer ?
#
loop_
_entity_poly.entity_id
_entity_poly.type
_entity_poly.pdbx_seq_one_letter_code
_entity_poly.pdbx_strand_id
1 'polypeptide(L)'
;MSDHPPSPLPATALGAPPAAPRSRLVLLLILLALAANVVALLLPLVDITALVKRRTVGLTNSASLLWRHQLHVLAILALLLSVVFPPLKLAVLAWAWWGRGATRAQRRALWLVEALGKWSLFDVLLMVLLIGLTRGQFAVAVAPCAGLAAFTGSVVVAMLAGELLSRGCAGFLALPRPRPQAPTVLLVALAALPAGAALLLPVLGLHDWRLLPCDLSITDMVTAAWAAGAYALAACCALSLAIFPLVALANDALAAAGATRRRPWLARWSMLDVLALALVVFALEGGSYVTTDLCLGAAVLAIAIAGRWLLAWWVRRAGPAD
;
A
#
# COMPACT_ATOMS: atom_id res chain seq x y z
N MET A 1 -43.44 -9.04 -40.80
CA MET A 1 -42.55 -9.32 -39.66
C MET A 1 -41.98 -7.97 -39.21
N SER A 2 -42.67 -7.29 -38.29
CA SER A 2 -42.30 -5.94 -37.84
C SER A 2 -41.34 -6.05 -36.66
N ASP A 3 -40.06 -5.76 -36.90
CA ASP A 3 -39.03 -5.61 -35.86
C ASP A 3 -39.32 -4.37 -35.02
N HIS A 4 -39.94 -4.57 -33.86
CA HIS A 4 -39.94 -3.58 -32.80
C HIS A 4 -38.66 -3.76 -31.95
N PRO A 5 -37.88 -2.69 -31.70
CA PRO A 5 -36.79 -2.76 -30.72
C PRO A 5 -37.39 -3.08 -29.34
N PRO A 6 -36.71 -3.88 -28.50
CA PRO A 6 -37.20 -4.20 -27.16
C PRO A 6 -37.38 -2.91 -26.34
N SER A 7 -38.53 -2.80 -25.68
CA SER A 7 -38.83 -1.66 -24.81
C SER A 7 -37.79 -1.54 -23.69
N PRO A 8 -37.35 -0.32 -23.34
CA PRO A 8 -36.45 -0.13 -22.21
C PRO A 8 -37.15 -0.62 -20.94
N LEU A 9 -36.50 -1.51 -20.20
CA LEU A 9 -37.00 -2.04 -18.94
C LEU A 9 -37.44 -0.89 -18.01
N PRO A 10 -38.61 -0.99 -17.36
CA PRO A 10 -39.10 0.07 -16.50
C PRO A 10 -38.09 0.32 -15.36
N ALA A 11 -37.77 1.59 -15.11
CA ALA A 11 -36.80 2.04 -14.09
C ALA A 11 -37.14 1.55 -12.67
N THR A 12 -38.34 1.00 -12.45
CA THR A 12 -38.81 0.37 -11.21
C THR A 12 -38.20 -1.01 -10.94
N ALA A 13 -37.58 -1.67 -11.92
CA ALA A 13 -36.84 -2.93 -11.72
C ALA A 13 -35.44 -2.74 -11.12
N LEU A 14 -34.91 -1.51 -11.12
CA LEU A 14 -33.72 -1.11 -10.37
C LEU A 14 -34.15 -0.78 -8.94
N GLY A 15 -34.34 -1.84 -8.12
CA GLY A 15 -34.64 -1.70 -6.70
C GLY A 15 -33.75 -0.66 -6.02
N ALA A 16 -34.33 0.12 -5.11
CA ALA A 16 -33.63 1.14 -4.35
C ALA A 16 -32.30 0.58 -3.81
N PRO A 17 -31.18 1.30 -3.95
CA PRO A 17 -29.87 0.78 -3.58
C PRO A 17 -29.90 0.36 -2.11
N PRO A 18 -29.46 -0.87 -1.76
CA PRO A 18 -29.38 -1.27 -0.37
C PRO A 18 -28.50 -0.26 0.36
N ALA A 19 -29.01 0.30 1.46
CA ALA A 19 -28.24 1.20 2.30
C ALA A 19 -26.96 0.49 2.72
N ALA A 20 -25.81 1.16 2.58
CA ALA A 20 -24.55 0.65 3.11
C ALA A 20 -24.78 0.24 4.57
N PRO A 21 -24.39 -0.98 4.99
CA PRO A 21 -24.63 -1.42 6.35
C PRO A 21 -23.93 -0.45 7.30
N ARG A 22 -24.71 0.27 8.10
CA ARG A 22 -24.24 1.13 9.20
C ARG A 22 -23.70 0.24 10.32
N SER A 23 -22.66 -0.53 10.04
CA SER A 23 -22.04 -1.37 11.04
C SER A 23 -21.38 -0.45 12.06
N ARG A 24 -21.75 -0.63 13.34
CA ARG A 24 -21.09 0.06 14.46
C ARG A 24 -19.58 -0.22 14.45
N LEU A 25 -19.19 -1.38 13.94
CA LEU A 25 -17.81 -1.78 13.75
C LEU A 25 -17.03 -0.82 12.83
N VAL A 26 -17.57 -0.39 11.68
CA VAL A 26 -16.85 0.57 10.80
C VAL A 26 -16.64 1.90 11.51
N LEU A 27 -17.63 2.39 12.26
CA LEU A 27 -17.48 3.60 13.05
C LEU A 27 -16.38 3.44 14.12
N LEU A 28 -16.39 2.32 14.86
CA LEU A 28 -15.37 2.03 15.87
C LEU A 28 -13.96 1.97 15.27
N LEU A 29 -13.81 1.37 14.08
CA LEU A 29 -12.52 1.35 13.38
C LEU A 29 -12.08 2.75 12.94
N ILE A 30 -12.99 3.59 12.45
CA ILE A 30 -12.66 4.99 12.07
C ILE A 30 -12.20 5.77 13.30
N LEU A 31 -12.91 5.65 14.43
CA LEU A 31 -12.54 6.32 15.68
C LEU A 31 -11.22 5.80 16.24
N LEU A 32 -11.01 4.48 16.21
CA LEU A 32 -9.75 3.86 16.63
C LEU A 32 -8.57 4.33 15.77
N ALA A 33 -8.74 4.35 14.45
CA ALA A 33 -7.73 4.87 13.54
C ALA A 33 -7.44 6.35 13.77
N LEU A 34 -8.48 7.15 14.05
CA LEU A 34 -8.32 8.57 14.36
C LEU A 34 -7.53 8.78 15.66
N ALA A 35 -7.89 8.07 16.73
CA ALA A 35 -7.19 8.14 18.00
C ALA A 35 -5.73 7.70 17.86
N ALA A 36 -5.48 6.56 17.19
CA ALA A 36 -4.13 6.07 16.92
C ALA A 36 -3.32 7.06 16.07
N ASN A 37 -3.94 7.74 15.10
CA ASN A 37 -3.29 8.77 14.29
C ASN A 37 -2.89 9.99 15.11
N VAL A 38 -3.76 10.46 16.01
CA VAL A 38 -3.43 11.57 16.93
C VAL A 38 -2.27 11.17 17.85
N VAL A 39 -2.32 9.97 18.42
CA VAL A 39 -1.25 9.43 19.26
C VAL A 39 0.08 9.35 18.49
N ALA A 40 0.04 8.85 17.25
CA ALA A 40 1.21 8.77 16.37
C ALA A 40 1.85 10.13 16.08
N LEU A 41 1.05 11.19 15.94
CA LEU A 41 1.53 12.55 15.69
C LEU A 41 2.21 13.19 16.93
N LEU A 42 1.89 12.71 18.13
CA LEU A 42 2.42 13.23 19.39
C LEU A 42 3.68 12.49 19.87
N LEU A 43 3.82 11.21 19.50
CA LEU A 43 4.94 10.37 19.92
C LEU A 43 6.13 10.48 18.94
N PRO A 44 7.37 10.25 19.43
CA PRO A 44 8.52 10.10 18.56
C PRO A 44 8.34 8.86 17.68
N LEU A 45 8.77 8.97 16.42
CA LEU A 45 8.74 7.86 15.47
C LEU A 45 10.02 7.03 15.56
N VAL A 46 11.17 7.70 15.59
CA VAL A 46 12.49 7.07 15.55
C VAL A 46 13.49 7.84 16.40
N ASP A 47 14.41 7.11 16.99
CA ASP A 47 15.62 7.60 17.63
C ASP A 47 16.80 7.37 16.70
N ILE A 48 17.46 8.44 16.28
CA ILE A 48 18.67 8.36 15.48
C ILE A 48 19.88 8.55 16.40
N THR A 49 20.76 7.56 16.42
CA THR A 49 22.04 7.64 17.12
C THR A 49 23.17 7.67 16.11
N ALA A 50 23.93 8.77 16.09
CA ALA A 50 25.09 8.93 15.21
C ALA A 50 26.34 9.26 16.02
N LEU A 51 27.36 8.41 15.93
CA LEU A 51 28.72 8.59 16.50
C LEU A 51 28.82 8.94 18.00
N VAL A 52 27.71 8.94 18.77
CA VAL A 52 27.50 9.18 20.23
C VAL A 52 26.30 10.12 20.48
N LYS A 53 25.90 10.97 19.52
CA LYS A 53 24.74 11.87 19.70
C LYS A 53 23.43 11.15 19.38
N ARG A 54 22.54 11.10 20.38
CA ARG A 54 21.15 10.65 20.20
C ARG A 54 20.25 11.84 19.88
N ARG A 55 19.43 11.70 18.84
CA ARG A 55 18.35 12.65 18.51
C ARG A 55 17.05 11.89 18.37
N THR A 56 16.06 12.29 19.16
CA THR A 56 14.67 11.85 19.03
C THR A 56 14.03 12.62 17.87
N VAL A 57 13.43 11.91 16.92
CA VAL A 57 12.83 12.52 15.74
C VAL A 57 11.35 12.13 15.66
N GLY A 58 10.49 13.12 15.87
CA GLY A 58 9.05 13.04 15.55
C GLY A 58 8.76 13.55 14.14
N LEU A 59 7.53 13.37 13.66
CA LEU A 59 7.10 13.71 12.29
C LEU A 59 7.43 15.15 11.86
N THR A 60 7.10 16.13 12.71
CA THR A 60 7.34 17.55 12.42
C THR A 60 8.84 17.89 12.42
N ASN A 61 9.60 17.27 13.33
CA ASN A 61 11.05 17.43 13.37
C ASN A 61 11.71 16.82 12.13
N SER A 62 11.25 15.64 11.68
CA SER A 62 11.71 14.99 10.45
C SER A 62 11.57 15.91 9.24
N ALA A 63 10.39 16.51 9.04
CA ALA A 63 10.14 17.41 7.93
C ALA A 63 11.06 18.65 7.98
N SER A 64 11.27 19.22 9.17
CA SER A 64 12.17 20.36 9.35
C SER A 64 13.64 20.01 9.07
N LEU A 65 14.05 18.79 9.40
CA LEU A 65 15.40 18.29 9.15
C LEU A 65 15.62 18.11 7.64
N LEU A 66 14.68 17.45 6.95
CA LEU A 66 14.71 17.28 5.49
C LEU A 66 14.77 18.64 4.76
N TRP A 67 13.97 19.60 5.20
CA TRP A 67 13.96 20.95 4.63
C TRP A 67 15.33 21.65 4.74
N ARG A 68 16.00 21.53 5.88
CA ARG A 68 17.34 22.11 6.09
C ARG A 68 18.41 21.44 5.25
N HIS A 69 18.23 20.16 4.95
CA HIS A 69 19.08 19.40 4.04
C HIS A 69 18.64 19.54 2.57
N GLN A 70 17.90 20.59 2.19
CA GLN A 70 17.51 20.83 0.79
C GLN A 70 16.70 19.69 0.13
N LEU A 71 16.21 18.72 0.93
CA LEU A 71 15.36 17.61 0.50
C LEU A 71 13.89 18.06 0.54
N HIS A 72 13.57 19.09 -0.24
CA HIS A 72 12.28 19.78 -0.17
C HIS A 72 11.12 18.88 -0.61
N VAL A 73 11.30 18.06 -1.65
CA VAL A 73 10.21 17.18 -2.13
C VAL A 73 9.93 16.11 -1.09
N LEU A 74 10.95 15.47 -0.52
CA LEU A 74 10.74 14.48 0.54
C LEU A 74 10.16 15.09 1.81
N ALA A 75 10.57 16.31 2.19
CA ALA A 75 9.99 17.03 3.33
C ALA A 75 8.49 17.29 3.14
N ILE A 76 8.10 17.81 1.97
CA ILE A 76 6.69 18.08 1.62
C ILE A 76 5.90 16.78 1.56
N LEU A 77 6.45 15.75 0.91
CA LEU A 77 5.81 14.46 0.75
C LEU A 77 5.55 13.78 2.09
N ALA A 78 6.56 13.74 2.98
CA ALA A 78 6.41 13.20 4.34
C ALA A 78 5.36 13.96 5.15
N LEU A 79 5.36 15.30 5.10
CA LEU A 79 4.38 16.11 5.83
C LEU A 79 2.95 15.89 5.31
N LEU A 80 2.77 15.92 3.98
CA LEU A 80 1.47 15.72 3.37
C LEU A 80 0.93 14.30 3.62
N LEU A 81 1.76 13.27 3.45
CA LEU A 81 1.34 11.88 3.60
C LEU A 81 1.09 11.47 5.05
N SER A 82 1.76 12.09 6.03
CA SER A 82 1.66 11.66 7.43
C SER A 82 0.80 12.59 8.28
N VAL A 83 0.69 13.88 7.96
CA VAL A 83 -0.12 14.85 8.72
C VAL A 83 -1.47 15.13 8.06
N VAL A 84 -1.49 15.36 6.75
CA VAL A 84 -2.70 15.83 6.04
C VAL A 84 -3.54 14.66 5.51
N PHE A 85 -2.89 13.68 4.91
CA PHE A 85 -3.58 12.59 4.22
C PHE A 85 -4.36 11.65 5.16
N PRO A 86 -3.84 11.20 6.32
CA PRO A 86 -4.57 10.29 7.20
C PRO A 86 -5.88 10.87 7.76
N PRO A 87 -5.94 12.10 8.31
CA PRO A 87 -7.21 12.66 8.78
C PRO A 87 -8.17 12.95 7.63
N LEU A 88 -7.69 13.36 6.46
CA LEU A 88 -8.53 13.54 5.27
C LEU A 88 -9.19 12.22 4.84
N LYS A 89 -8.42 11.12 4.81
CA LYS A 89 -8.93 9.78 4.53
C LYS A 89 -10.02 9.39 5.53
N LEU A 90 -9.80 9.59 6.82
CA LEU A 90 -10.78 9.28 7.86
C LEU A 90 -12.04 10.14 7.76
N ALA A 91 -11.91 11.42 7.42
CA ALA A 91 -13.05 12.32 7.21
C ALA A 91 -13.93 11.87 6.05
N VAL A 92 -13.35 11.43 4.93
CA VAL A 92 -14.11 10.90 3.80
C VAL A 92 -14.80 9.59 4.16
N LEU A 93 -14.13 8.69 4.89
CA LEU A 93 -14.75 7.45 5.39
C LEU A 93 -15.92 7.74 6.34
N ALA A 94 -15.78 8.69 7.25
CA ALA A 94 -16.83 9.11 8.16
C ALA A 94 -18.02 9.73 7.41
N TRP A 95 -17.74 10.59 6.41
CA TRP A 95 -18.77 11.18 5.56
C TRP A 95 -19.54 10.14 4.74
N ALA A 96 -18.82 9.17 4.18
CA ALA A 96 -19.42 8.06 3.44
C ALA A 96 -20.26 7.14 4.36
N TRP A 97 -19.85 6.95 5.61
CA TRP A 97 -20.61 6.19 6.61
C TRP A 97 -21.89 6.92 7.06
N TRP A 98 -21.88 8.25 7.14
CA TRP A 98 -23.03 9.04 7.60
C TRP A 98 -24.16 9.15 6.56
N GLY A 99 -23.83 9.14 5.26
CA GLY A 99 -24.77 9.31 4.15
C GLY A 99 -25.89 8.26 4.10
N ARG A 100 -27.15 8.71 3.99
CA ARG A 100 -28.30 7.83 3.71
C ARG A 100 -28.38 7.57 2.20
N GLY A 101 -27.79 6.45 1.77
CA GLY A 101 -27.69 6.10 0.35
C GLY A 101 -26.56 6.87 -0.32
N ALA A 102 -25.47 6.18 -0.64
CA ALA A 102 -24.27 6.83 -1.15
C ALA A 102 -24.61 7.66 -2.41
N THR A 103 -24.42 8.97 -2.36
CA THR A 103 -24.55 9.80 -3.56
C THR A 103 -23.46 9.42 -4.56
N ARG A 104 -23.61 9.77 -5.84
CA ARG A 104 -22.56 9.54 -6.84
C ARG A 104 -21.24 10.23 -6.43
N ALA A 105 -21.32 11.37 -5.74
CA ALA A 105 -20.18 12.08 -5.16
C ALA A 105 -19.51 11.28 -4.03
N GLN A 106 -20.29 10.76 -3.08
CA GLN A 106 -19.76 9.92 -1.99
C GLN A 106 -19.06 8.66 -2.51
N ARG A 107 -19.64 7.98 -3.52
CA ARG A 107 -19.00 6.82 -4.15
C ARG A 107 -17.68 7.18 -4.84
N ARG A 108 -17.62 8.30 -5.55
CA ARG A 108 -16.39 8.77 -6.20
C ARG A 108 -15.32 9.13 -5.17
N ALA A 109 -15.69 9.87 -4.13
CA ALA A 109 -14.76 10.24 -3.06
C ALA A 109 -14.24 8.99 -2.32
N LEU A 110 -15.13 8.05 -2.00
CA LEU A 110 -14.75 6.79 -1.38
C LEU A 110 -13.78 6.01 -2.27
N TRP A 111 -14.08 5.86 -3.57
CA TRP A 111 -13.20 5.18 -4.52
C TRP A 111 -11.83 5.85 -4.64
N LEU A 112 -11.78 7.19 -4.69
CA LEU A 112 -10.53 7.95 -4.74
C LEU A 112 -9.70 7.74 -3.47
N VAL A 113 -10.31 7.89 -2.30
CA VAL A 113 -9.63 7.72 -1.01
C VAL A 113 -9.18 6.28 -0.80
N GLU A 114 -9.95 5.32 -1.28
CA GLU A 114 -9.60 3.91 -1.30
C GLU A 114 -8.45 3.56 -2.25
N ALA A 115 -8.38 4.21 -3.41
CA ALA A 115 -7.27 4.08 -4.36
C ALA A 115 -5.99 4.71 -3.79
N LEU A 116 -6.11 5.86 -3.12
CA LEU A 116 -5.03 6.53 -2.41
C LEU A 116 -4.68 5.82 -1.09
N GLY A 117 -5.56 4.97 -0.58
CA GLY A 117 -5.46 4.38 0.75
C GLY A 117 -4.20 3.57 1.00
N LYS A 118 -3.67 2.90 -0.04
CA LYS A 118 -2.39 2.16 0.00
C LYS A 118 -1.15 3.07 0.03
N TRP A 119 -1.27 4.27 -0.54
CA TRP A 119 -0.17 5.26 -0.59
C TRP A 119 0.11 5.86 0.78
N SER A 120 -0.88 5.79 1.69
CA SER A 120 -0.68 6.13 3.10
C SER A 120 0.43 5.32 3.79
N LEU A 121 0.75 4.13 3.27
CA LEU A 121 1.80 3.28 3.82
C LEU A 121 3.20 3.63 3.26
N PHE A 122 3.30 4.61 2.37
CA PHE A 122 4.58 5.02 1.79
C PHE A 122 5.60 5.41 2.87
N ASP A 123 5.19 6.21 3.86
CA ASP A 123 6.08 6.64 4.95
C ASP A 123 6.55 5.44 5.80
N VAL A 124 5.65 4.49 6.06
CA VAL A 124 5.96 3.22 6.74
C VAL A 124 7.01 2.41 5.96
N LEU A 125 6.88 2.34 4.63
CA LEU A 125 7.85 1.66 3.76
C LEU A 125 9.19 2.40 3.70
N LEU A 126 9.19 3.73 3.72
CA LEU A 126 10.43 4.49 3.80
C LEU A 126 11.15 4.24 5.14
N MET A 127 10.41 4.12 6.24
CA MET A 127 10.97 3.77 7.54
C MET A 127 11.56 2.37 7.58
N VAL A 128 10.88 1.36 7.00
CA VAL A 128 11.42 -0.01 6.94
C VAL A 128 12.71 -0.06 6.09
N LEU A 129 12.74 0.71 4.99
CA LEU A 129 13.93 0.87 4.16
C LEU A 129 15.08 1.50 4.96
N LEU A 130 14.82 2.60 5.67
CA LEU A 130 15.84 3.30 6.47
C LEU A 130 16.40 2.43 7.61
N ILE A 131 15.54 1.69 8.31
CA ILE A 131 15.98 0.73 9.34
C ILE A 131 16.83 -0.37 8.70
N GLY A 132 16.44 -0.87 7.53
CA GLY A 132 17.21 -1.83 6.75
C GLY A 132 18.60 -1.32 6.37
N LEU A 133 18.70 -0.09 5.88
CA LEU A 133 19.96 0.52 5.44
C LEU A 133 20.94 0.82 6.59
N THR A 134 20.41 1.10 7.78
CA THR A 134 21.23 1.35 8.98
C THR A 134 21.61 0.08 9.72
N ARG A 135 21.08 -1.08 9.32
CA ARG A 135 21.43 -2.36 9.92
C ARG A 135 22.89 -2.69 9.64
N GLY A 136 23.62 -3.00 10.71
CA GLY A 136 25.04 -3.38 10.61
C GLY A 136 25.98 -2.20 10.34
N GLN A 137 25.46 -0.97 10.29
CA GLN A 137 26.30 0.23 10.15
C GLN A 137 26.94 0.60 11.50
N PHE A 138 28.23 0.94 11.48
CA PHE A 138 28.98 1.25 12.70
C PHE A 138 28.75 2.68 13.23
N ALA A 139 28.44 3.63 12.33
CA ALA A 139 28.37 5.05 12.66
C ALA A 139 26.96 5.57 12.94
N VAL A 140 25.93 4.90 12.41
CA VAL A 140 24.53 5.36 12.45
C VAL A 140 23.61 4.19 12.77
N ALA A 141 22.76 4.35 13.78
CA ALA A 141 21.70 3.41 14.08
C ALA A 141 20.36 4.13 14.23
N VAL A 142 19.30 3.52 13.72
CA VAL A 142 17.92 4.02 13.80
C VAL A 142 17.11 3.04 14.64
N ALA A 143 16.67 3.49 15.80
CA ALA A 143 15.83 2.70 16.71
C ALA A 143 14.36 3.13 16.57
N PRO A 144 13.43 2.19 16.34
CA PRO A 144 12.01 2.50 16.25
C PRO A 144 11.43 2.85 17.62
N CYS A 145 10.50 3.81 17.64
CA CYS A 145 9.78 4.23 18.84
C CYS A 145 8.29 3.86 18.77
N ALA A 146 7.58 4.06 19.87
CA ALA A 146 6.15 3.73 19.98
C ALA A 146 5.27 4.50 18.98
N GLY A 147 5.65 5.72 18.57
CA GLY A 147 4.92 6.49 17.55
C GLY A 147 4.83 5.77 16.21
N LEU A 148 5.88 5.04 15.82
CA LEU A 148 5.92 4.29 14.56
C LEU A 148 4.92 3.13 14.56
N ALA A 149 4.77 2.46 15.71
CA ALA A 149 3.77 1.40 15.88
C ALA A 149 2.34 1.98 15.84
N ALA A 150 2.11 3.11 16.52
CA ALA A 150 0.83 3.80 16.49
C ALA A 150 0.45 4.28 15.08
N PHE A 151 1.43 4.81 14.33
CA PHE A 151 1.25 5.26 12.95
C PHE A 151 0.92 4.09 12.01
N THR A 152 1.70 3.02 12.08
CA THR A 152 1.46 1.82 11.27
C THR A 152 0.07 1.22 11.58
N GLY A 153 -0.28 1.15 12.86
CA GLY A 153 -1.58 0.68 13.31
C GLY A 153 -2.74 1.54 12.81
N SER A 154 -2.64 2.87 12.90
CA SER A 154 -3.68 3.79 12.44
C SER A 154 -3.99 3.60 10.95
N VAL A 155 -2.94 3.47 10.12
CA VAL A 155 -3.08 3.28 8.68
C VAL A 155 -3.73 1.93 8.36
N VAL A 156 -3.29 0.85 9.01
CA VAL A 156 -3.86 -0.50 8.81
C VAL A 156 -5.34 -0.52 9.20
N VAL A 157 -5.69 0.04 10.35
CA VAL A 157 -7.08 0.13 10.81
C VAL A 157 -7.93 0.97 9.85
N ALA A 158 -7.40 2.09 9.35
CA ALA A 158 -8.09 2.93 8.35
C ALA A 158 -8.31 2.18 7.02
N MET A 159 -7.35 1.35 6.59
CA MET A 159 -7.52 0.50 5.40
C MET A 159 -8.60 -0.57 5.62
N LEU A 160 -8.64 -1.21 6.79
CA LEU A 160 -9.69 -2.18 7.14
C LEU A 160 -11.07 -1.52 7.17
N ALA A 161 -11.18 -0.33 7.77
CA ALA A 161 -12.43 0.44 7.82
C ALA A 161 -12.95 0.75 6.40
N GLY A 162 -12.06 1.23 5.52
CA GLY A 162 -12.40 1.50 4.13
C GLY A 162 -12.84 0.25 3.37
N GLU A 163 -12.11 -0.84 3.49
CA GLU A 163 -12.44 -2.11 2.82
C GLU A 163 -13.78 -2.70 3.31
N LEU A 164 -14.09 -2.60 4.60
CA LEU A 164 -15.37 -3.05 5.14
C LEU A 164 -16.54 -2.18 4.64
N LEU A 165 -16.34 -0.86 4.58
CA LEU A 165 -17.32 0.07 4.06
C LEU A 165 -17.56 -0.14 2.56
N SER A 166 -16.49 -0.39 1.80
CA SER A 166 -16.53 -0.66 0.35
C SER A 166 -17.25 -1.96 0.03
N ARG A 167 -16.99 -3.04 0.79
CA ARG A 167 -17.67 -4.33 0.66
C ARG A 167 -19.15 -4.24 0.93
N GLY A 168 -19.54 -3.43 1.92
CA GLY A 168 -20.94 -3.12 2.18
C GLY A 168 -21.64 -2.44 1.01
N CYS A 169 -20.89 -1.72 0.15
CA CYS A 169 -21.39 -1.08 -1.06
C CYS A 169 -21.20 -1.94 -2.34
N ALA A 170 -20.36 -2.98 -2.29
CA ALA A 170 -19.95 -3.78 -3.44
C ALA A 170 -21.03 -4.76 -3.95
N GLY A 171 -22.14 -4.94 -3.20
CA GLY A 171 -23.28 -5.75 -3.65
C GLY A 171 -23.92 -5.31 -4.96
N PHE A 172 -23.61 -4.11 -5.46
CA PHE A 172 -24.15 -3.52 -6.68
C PHE A 172 -23.24 -3.67 -7.93
N LEU A 173 -21.93 -3.89 -7.73
CA LEU A 173 -20.96 -4.10 -8.80
C LEU A 173 -20.72 -5.61 -8.98
N ALA A 174 -21.76 -6.34 -9.36
CA ALA A 174 -21.59 -7.66 -9.93
C ALA A 174 -20.86 -7.51 -11.28
N LEU A 175 -19.53 -7.40 -11.24
CA LEU A 175 -18.73 -7.45 -12.45
C LEU A 175 -18.97 -8.82 -13.11
N PRO A 176 -19.22 -8.86 -14.43
CA PRO A 176 -19.38 -10.10 -15.17
C PRO A 176 -18.22 -11.06 -14.86
N ARG A 177 -18.53 -12.35 -14.72
CA ARG A 177 -17.50 -13.38 -14.49
C ARG A 177 -16.57 -13.39 -15.71
N PRO A 178 -15.26 -13.13 -15.55
CA PRO A 178 -14.33 -13.35 -16.66
C PRO A 178 -14.32 -14.85 -16.99
N ARG A 179 -14.38 -15.19 -18.27
CA ARG A 179 -14.24 -16.58 -18.72
C ARG A 179 -12.82 -17.08 -18.40
N PRO A 180 -12.65 -18.34 -17.93
CA PRO A 180 -11.34 -18.95 -17.84
C PRO A 180 -10.78 -19.11 -19.26
N GLN A 181 -9.67 -18.44 -19.58
CA GLN A 181 -8.97 -18.57 -20.86
C GLN A 181 -7.56 -19.10 -20.60
N ALA A 182 -7.12 -20.10 -21.38
CA ALA A 182 -5.79 -20.72 -21.28
C ALA A 182 -4.59 -19.75 -21.22
N PRO A 183 -4.53 -18.63 -21.98
CA PRO A 183 -3.43 -17.66 -21.86
C PRO A 183 -3.36 -16.98 -20.49
N THR A 184 -4.44 -16.94 -19.70
CA THR A 184 -4.45 -16.28 -18.40
C THR A 184 -3.64 -17.05 -17.35
N VAL A 185 -3.61 -18.39 -17.41
CA VAL A 185 -2.82 -19.22 -16.48
C VAL A 185 -1.32 -19.06 -16.74
N LEU A 186 -0.91 -19.07 -18.01
CA LEU A 186 0.48 -18.82 -18.41
C LEU A 186 0.94 -17.42 -18.01
N LEU A 187 0.10 -16.40 -18.23
CA LEU A 187 0.41 -15.02 -17.83
C LEU A 187 0.53 -14.86 -16.31
N VAL A 188 -0.28 -15.59 -15.53
CA VAL A 188 -0.16 -15.56 -14.06
C VAL A 188 1.11 -16.28 -13.59
N ALA A 189 1.45 -17.43 -14.18
CA ALA A 189 2.71 -18.12 -13.86
C ALA A 189 3.94 -17.26 -14.21
N LEU A 190 3.90 -16.57 -15.35
CA LEU A 190 4.93 -15.63 -15.79
C LEU A 190 5.07 -14.43 -14.83
N ALA A 191 3.99 -13.98 -14.19
CA ALA A 191 4.01 -12.89 -13.22
C ALA A 191 4.37 -13.34 -11.79
N ALA A 192 4.12 -14.60 -11.44
CA ALA A 192 4.37 -15.15 -10.10
C ALA A 192 5.86 -15.37 -9.82
N LEU A 193 6.61 -15.89 -10.80
CA LEU A 193 8.06 -16.11 -10.68
C LEU A 193 8.84 -14.83 -10.33
N PRO A 194 8.73 -13.71 -11.08
CA PRO A 194 9.43 -12.49 -10.74
C PRO A 194 8.94 -11.88 -9.43
N ALA A 195 7.65 -12.00 -9.09
CA ALA A 195 7.13 -11.51 -7.82
C ALA A 195 7.75 -12.22 -6.61
N GLY A 196 7.95 -13.55 -6.69
CA GLY A 196 8.65 -14.31 -5.67
C GLY A 196 10.15 -13.99 -5.62
N ALA A 197 10.80 -13.91 -6.79
CA ALA A 197 12.23 -13.60 -6.88
C ALA A 197 12.57 -12.19 -6.35
N ALA A 198 11.71 -11.19 -6.60
CA ALA A 198 11.87 -9.82 -6.10
C ALA A 198 11.96 -9.73 -4.57
N LEU A 199 11.42 -10.72 -3.83
CA LEU A 199 11.48 -10.72 -2.37
C LEU A 199 12.88 -11.01 -1.84
N LEU A 200 13.62 -11.86 -2.56
CA LEU A 200 14.92 -12.39 -2.13
C LEU A 200 16.09 -11.66 -2.79
N LEU A 201 15.87 -11.15 -4.01
CA LEU A 201 16.91 -10.46 -4.74
C LEU A 201 17.19 -9.09 -4.12
N PRO A 202 18.47 -8.67 -4.08
CA PRO A 202 18.83 -7.37 -3.56
C PRO A 202 18.24 -6.28 -4.44
N VAL A 203 17.51 -5.36 -3.82
CA VAL A 203 16.78 -4.29 -4.49
C VAL A 203 17.58 -2.98 -4.48
N LEU A 204 18.32 -2.74 -3.41
CA LEU A 204 19.12 -1.53 -3.22
C LEU A 204 20.51 -1.92 -2.72
N GLY A 205 21.55 -1.51 -3.43
CA GLY A 205 22.95 -1.67 -3.03
C GLY A 205 23.49 -0.33 -2.53
N LEU A 206 24.25 -0.36 -1.44
CA LEU A 206 24.83 0.82 -0.81
C LEU A 206 26.35 0.72 -0.90
N HIS A 207 26.95 1.58 -1.74
CA HIS A 207 28.38 1.57 -2.07
C HIS A 207 28.99 2.95 -1.79
N ASP A 208 28.94 3.37 -0.53
CA ASP A 208 29.58 4.62 -0.08
C ASP A 208 30.75 4.28 0.84
N TRP A 209 31.90 4.94 0.68
CA TRP A 209 33.09 4.72 1.49
C TRP A 209 32.89 5.06 2.97
N ARG A 210 31.86 5.85 3.29
CA ARG A 210 31.48 6.24 4.66
C ARG A 210 30.68 5.17 5.41
N LEU A 211 30.11 4.23 4.69
CA LEU A 211 29.21 3.20 5.21
C LEU A 211 29.75 1.81 4.86
N LEU A 212 29.33 0.79 5.60
CA LEU A 212 29.65 -0.59 5.26
C LEU A 212 28.83 -0.99 4.02
N PRO A 213 29.45 -1.65 3.01
CA PRO A 213 28.73 -2.12 1.84
C PRO A 213 27.58 -3.03 2.26
N CYS A 214 26.37 -2.72 1.79
CA CYS A 214 25.20 -3.53 2.08
C CYS A 214 24.27 -3.63 0.88
N ASP A 215 23.90 -4.87 0.55
CA ASP A 215 22.84 -5.18 -0.38
C ASP A 215 21.55 -5.45 0.41
N LEU A 216 20.48 -4.74 0.07
CA LEU A 216 19.23 -4.78 0.80
C LEU A 216 18.13 -5.42 -0.05
N SER A 217 17.70 -6.61 0.35
CA SER A 217 16.49 -7.27 -0.18
C SER A 217 15.23 -6.87 0.61
N ILE A 218 14.04 -7.21 0.09
CA ILE A 218 12.78 -6.99 0.80
C ILE A 218 12.74 -7.82 2.09
N THR A 219 13.26 -9.06 2.06
CA THR A 219 13.38 -9.90 3.25
C THR A 219 14.32 -9.30 4.29
N ASP A 220 15.41 -8.67 3.86
CA ASP A 220 16.35 -8.02 4.78
C ASP A 220 15.72 -6.79 5.45
N MET A 221 14.92 -6.00 4.72
CA MET A 221 14.16 -4.88 5.29
C MET A 221 13.20 -5.37 6.39
N VAL A 222 12.42 -6.42 6.11
CA VAL A 222 11.45 -6.97 7.06
C VAL A 222 12.16 -7.55 8.29
N THR A 223 13.23 -8.32 8.09
CA THR A 223 13.99 -8.90 9.21
C THR A 223 14.76 -7.85 10.00
N ALA A 224 15.22 -6.77 9.35
CA ALA A 224 15.87 -5.64 10.02
C ALA A 224 14.89 -4.92 10.94
N ALA A 225 13.69 -4.62 10.45
CA ALA A 225 12.64 -4.02 11.26
C ALA A 225 12.21 -4.91 12.43
N TRP A 226 12.15 -6.22 12.21
CA TRP A 226 11.89 -7.19 13.28
C TRP A 226 12.99 -7.16 14.34
N ALA A 227 14.26 -7.24 13.93
CA ALA A 227 15.41 -7.22 14.83
C ALA A 227 15.54 -5.89 15.59
N ALA A 228 15.09 -4.78 14.99
CA ALA A 228 15.05 -3.47 15.63
C ALA A 228 13.90 -3.31 16.65
N GLY A 229 13.03 -4.32 16.81
CA GLY A 229 11.89 -4.28 17.73
C GLY A 229 10.63 -3.60 17.15
N ALA A 230 10.64 -3.22 15.87
CA ALA A 230 9.46 -2.65 15.19
C ALA A 230 8.51 -3.75 14.69
N TYR A 231 7.96 -4.56 15.60
CA TYR A 231 7.16 -5.73 15.21
C TYR A 231 5.92 -5.38 14.38
N ALA A 232 5.21 -4.29 14.72
CA ALA A 232 4.04 -3.84 13.96
C ALA A 232 4.40 -3.44 12.53
N LEU A 233 5.52 -2.74 12.35
CA LEU A 233 6.08 -2.36 11.07
C LEU A 233 6.47 -3.60 10.25
N ALA A 234 7.25 -4.49 10.86
CA ALA A 234 7.74 -5.71 10.22
C ALA A 234 6.59 -6.61 9.77
N ALA A 235 5.59 -6.82 10.62
CA ALA A 235 4.40 -7.61 10.29
C ALA A 235 3.60 -6.96 9.15
N CYS A 236 3.40 -5.64 9.20
CA CYS A 236 2.70 -4.92 8.14
C CYS A 236 3.41 -5.06 6.79
N CYS A 237 4.74 -4.86 6.77
CA CYS A 237 5.56 -4.99 5.57
C CYS A 237 5.61 -6.44 5.06
N ALA A 238 5.76 -7.43 5.95
CA ALA A 238 5.73 -8.84 5.57
C ALA A 238 4.40 -9.22 4.91
N LEU A 239 3.29 -8.76 5.47
CA LEU A 239 1.96 -8.99 4.91
C LEU A 239 1.81 -8.30 3.56
N SER A 240 2.12 -7.00 3.46
CA SER A 240 1.83 -6.18 2.27
C SER A 240 2.82 -6.37 1.11
N LEU A 241 4.08 -6.71 1.41
CA LEU A 241 5.15 -6.87 0.43
C LEU A 241 5.41 -8.33 0.05
N ALA A 242 5.16 -9.32 0.94
CA ALA A 242 5.41 -10.73 0.63
C ALA A 242 4.11 -11.53 0.48
N ILE A 243 3.24 -11.51 1.50
CA ILE A 243 2.09 -12.42 1.56
C ILE A 243 0.99 -12.01 0.57
N PHE A 244 0.48 -10.78 0.67
CA PHE A 244 -0.62 -10.31 -0.19
C PHE A 244 -0.33 -10.34 -1.69
N PRO A 245 0.87 -9.96 -2.18
CA PRO A 245 1.18 -10.04 -3.61
C PRO A 245 1.13 -11.48 -4.11
N LEU A 246 1.73 -12.43 -3.38
CA LEU A 246 1.74 -13.85 -3.75
C LEU A 246 0.33 -14.46 -3.67
N VAL A 247 -0.41 -14.18 -2.61
CA VAL A 247 -1.79 -14.66 -2.43
C VAL A 247 -2.73 -14.08 -3.48
N ALA A 248 -2.55 -12.81 -3.86
CA ALA A 248 -3.33 -12.17 -4.92
C ALA A 248 -3.07 -12.83 -6.28
N LEU A 249 -1.80 -13.11 -6.59
CA LEU A 249 -1.42 -13.82 -7.82
C LEU A 249 -1.96 -15.25 -7.83
N ALA A 250 -1.85 -15.98 -6.72
CA ALA A 250 -2.43 -17.32 -6.59
C ALA A 250 -3.96 -17.31 -6.75
N ASN A 251 -4.65 -16.32 -6.17
CA ASN A 251 -6.10 -16.19 -6.36
C ASN A 251 -6.47 -15.86 -7.81
N ASP A 252 -5.72 -14.98 -8.48
CA ASP A 252 -5.92 -14.69 -9.90
C ASP A 252 -5.64 -15.94 -10.77
N ALA A 253 -4.65 -16.77 -10.44
CA ALA A 253 -4.37 -18.05 -11.10
C ALA A 253 -5.54 -19.04 -10.94
N LEU A 254 -5.99 -19.25 -9.71
CA LEU A 254 -7.08 -20.16 -9.39
C LEU A 254 -8.41 -19.68 -9.98
N ALA A 255 -8.63 -18.37 -10.05
CA ALA A 255 -9.80 -17.80 -10.71
C ALA A 255 -9.74 -17.98 -12.23
N ALA A 256 -8.57 -17.80 -12.84
CA ALA A 256 -8.34 -18.08 -14.26
C ALA A 256 -8.52 -19.57 -14.62
N ALA A 257 -8.20 -20.48 -13.69
CA ALA A 257 -8.46 -21.91 -13.84
C ALA A 257 -9.91 -22.32 -13.54
N GLY A 258 -10.78 -21.37 -13.16
CA GLY A 258 -12.18 -21.65 -12.81
C GLY A 258 -12.41 -22.27 -11.42
N ALA A 259 -11.35 -22.46 -10.62
CA ALA A 259 -11.41 -23.12 -9.32
C ALA A 259 -11.98 -22.23 -8.20
N THR A 260 -11.80 -20.90 -8.28
CA THR A 260 -12.27 -19.96 -7.24
C THR A 260 -12.84 -18.67 -7.84
N ARG A 261 -13.58 -17.90 -7.02
CA ARG A 261 -13.96 -16.53 -7.40
C ARG A 261 -12.75 -15.59 -7.26
N ARG A 262 -12.57 -14.73 -8.26
CA ARG A 262 -11.60 -13.64 -8.21
C ARG A 262 -11.93 -12.67 -7.07
N ARG A 263 -10.96 -12.39 -6.22
CA ARG A 263 -11.06 -11.51 -5.05
C ARG A 263 -10.15 -10.30 -5.25
N PRO A 264 -10.61 -9.26 -5.96
CA PRO A 264 -9.77 -8.10 -6.31
C PRO A 264 -9.26 -7.34 -5.08
N TRP A 265 -9.89 -7.52 -3.92
CA TRP A 265 -9.43 -6.89 -2.68
C TRP A 265 -8.04 -7.38 -2.25
N LEU A 266 -7.69 -8.65 -2.44
CA LEU A 266 -6.35 -9.18 -2.08
C LEU A 266 -5.26 -8.37 -2.78
N ALA A 267 -5.52 -8.03 -4.04
CA ALA A 267 -4.61 -7.27 -4.85
C ALA A 267 -4.39 -5.83 -4.34
N ARG A 268 -5.36 -5.24 -3.64
CA ARG A 268 -5.30 -3.86 -3.12
C ARG A 268 -4.34 -3.69 -1.94
N TRP A 269 -4.09 -4.78 -1.22
CA TRP A 269 -3.18 -4.81 -0.08
C TRP A 269 -1.72 -5.09 -0.47
N SER A 270 -1.48 -5.46 -1.73
CA SER A 270 -0.13 -5.57 -2.27
C SER A 270 0.43 -4.18 -2.50
N MET A 271 1.56 -3.89 -1.86
CA MET A 271 2.22 -2.57 -1.88
C MET A 271 3.55 -2.56 -2.65
N LEU A 272 3.74 -3.53 -3.55
CA LEU A 272 4.95 -3.61 -4.38
C LEU A 272 5.16 -2.35 -5.23
N ASP A 273 4.08 -1.75 -5.70
CA ASP A 273 4.10 -0.49 -6.44
C ASP A 273 4.47 0.71 -5.56
N VAL A 274 3.98 0.73 -4.31
CA VAL A 274 4.36 1.76 -3.33
C VAL A 274 5.82 1.61 -2.91
N LEU A 275 6.31 0.38 -2.76
CA LEU A 275 7.73 0.10 -2.50
C LEU A 275 8.61 0.54 -3.68
N ALA A 276 8.22 0.20 -4.91
CA ALA A 276 8.96 0.63 -6.10
C ALA A 276 9.04 2.16 -6.17
N LEU A 277 7.96 2.87 -5.85
CA LEU A 277 7.99 4.33 -5.75
C LEU A 277 8.92 4.81 -4.63
N ALA A 278 8.86 4.20 -3.44
CA ALA A 278 9.73 4.57 -2.33
C ALA A 278 11.21 4.44 -2.71
N LEU A 279 11.57 3.38 -3.44
CA LEU A 279 12.91 3.17 -3.97
C LEU A 279 13.29 4.20 -5.02
N VAL A 280 12.38 4.54 -5.93
CA VAL A 280 12.63 5.58 -6.95
C VAL A 280 12.84 6.94 -6.29
N VAL A 281 11.95 7.34 -5.38
CA VAL A 281 12.08 8.61 -4.64
C VAL A 281 13.38 8.62 -3.84
N PHE A 282 13.71 7.53 -3.16
CA PHE A 282 14.95 7.39 -2.41
C PHE A 282 16.18 7.49 -3.30
N ALA A 283 16.18 6.84 -4.47
CA ALA A 283 17.30 6.91 -5.41
C ALA A 283 17.46 8.32 -6.02
N LEU A 284 16.35 9.00 -6.32
CA LEU A 284 16.37 10.34 -6.91
C LEU A 284 16.81 11.42 -5.92
N GLU A 285 16.30 11.41 -4.69
CA GLU A 285 16.66 12.42 -3.68
C GLU A 285 17.93 12.04 -2.90
N GLY A 286 18.15 10.73 -2.68
CA GLY A 286 19.26 10.20 -1.89
C GLY A 286 20.61 10.26 -2.60
N GLY A 287 20.65 10.31 -3.94
CA GLY A 287 21.90 10.32 -4.71
C GLY A 287 22.83 11.51 -4.42
N SER A 288 22.33 12.57 -3.78
CA SER A 288 23.13 13.70 -3.31
C SER A 288 23.82 13.47 -1.94
N TYR A 289 23.36 12.47 -1.17
CA TYR A 289 23.81 12.19 0.20
C TYR A 289 24.45 10.82 0.36
N VAL A 290 23.99 9.81 -0.40
CA VAL A 290 24.44 8.43 -0.35
C VAL A 290 24.46 7.88 -1.77
N THR A 291 25.59 7.34 -2.21
CA THR A 291 25.69 6.65 -3.50
C THR A 291 24.99 5.29 -3.40
N THR A 292 23.79 5.22 -3.96
CA THR A 292 22.98 3.99 -3.99
C THR A 292 22.73 3.50 -5.40
N ASP A 293 22.92 2.20 -5.61
CA ASP A 293 22.68 1.54 -6.88
C ASP A 293 21.39 0.71 -6.81
N LEU A 294 20.57 0.79 -7.86
CA LEU A 294 19.42 -0.09 -8.02
C LEU A 294 19.91 -1.45 -8.55
N CYS A 295 19.85 -2.46 -7.68
CA CYS A 295 20.30 -3.81 -8.00
C CYS A 295 19.26 -4.57 -8.87
N LEU A 296 19.62 -5.79 -9.30
CA LEU A 296 18.78 -6.64 -10.15
C LEU A 296 17.38 -6.88 -9.55
N GLY A 297 17.24 -6.91 -8.23
CA GLY A 297 15.94 -7.04 -7.56
C GLY A 297 14.98 -5.89 -7.86
N ALA A 298 15.48 -4.66 -8.08
CA ALA A 298 14.63 -3.53 -8.47
C ALA A 298 14.06 -3.72 -9.89
N ALA A 299 14.88 -4.24 -10.82
CA ALA A 299 14.42 -4.57 -12.16
C ALA A 299 13.38 -5.72 -12.14
N VAL A 300 13.63 -6.75 -11.34
CA VAL A 300 12.68 -7.88 -11.17
C VAL A 300 11.37 -7.42 -10.52
N LEU A 301 11.43 -6.51 -9.54
CA LEU A 301 10.26 -5.87 -8.94
C LEU A 301 9.46 -5.08 -9.99
N ALA A 302 10.13 -4.30 -10.84
CA ALA A 302 9.50 -3.56 -11.93
C ALA A 302 8.81 -4.51 -12.94
N ILE A 303 9.46 -5.62 -13.29
CA ILE A 303 8.88 -6.66 -14.16
C ILE A 303 7.65 -7.30 -13.49
N ALA A 304 7.69 -7.60 -12.20
CA ALA A 304 6.56 -8.17 -11.46
C ALA A 304 5.35 -7.21 -11.45
N ILE A 305 5.59 -5.91 -11.25
CA ILE A 305 4.54 -4.87 -11.28
C ILE A 305 3.97 -4.74 -12.70
N ALA A 306 4.83 -4.67 -13.72
CA ALA A 306 4.44 -4.55 -15.11
C ALA A 306 3.62 -5.76 -15.58
N GLY A 307 4.05 -6.98 -15.25
CA GLY A 307 3.34 -8.22 -15.57
C GLY A 307 1.94 -8.25 -14.98
N ARG A 308 1.77 -7.72 -13.76
CA ARG A 308 0.48 -7.62 -13.11
C ARG A 308 -0.43 -6.56 -13.73
N TRP A 309 0.13 -5.42 -14.13
CA TRP A 309 -0.60 -4.41 -14.89
C TRP A 309 -1.07 -4.96 -16.24
N LEU A 310 -0.21 -5.71 -16.93
CA LEU A 310 -0.51 -6.37 -18.19
C LEU A 310 -1.65 -7.40 -18.03
N LEU A 311 -1.60 -8.23 -16.99
CA LEU A 311 -2.66 -9.18 -16.65
C LEU A 311 -3.99 -8.46 -16.42
N ALA A 312 -3.98 -7.39 -15.61
CA ALA A 312 -5.19 -6.61 -15.34
C ALA A 312 -5.75 -5.94 -16.59
N TRP A 313 -4.89 -5.45 -17.49
CA TRP A 313 -5.29 -4.88 -18.77
C TRP A 313 -5.89 -5.94 -19.69
N TRP A 314 -5.26 -7.10 -19.80
CA TRP A 314 -5.69 -8.20 -20.66
C TRP A 314 -7.06 -8.73 -20.24
N VAL A 315 -7.26 -8.96 -18.93
CA VAL A 315 -8.56 -9.38 -18.37
C VAL A 315 -9.66 -8.34 -18.63
N ARG A 316 -9.35 -7.04 -18.59
CA ARG A 316 -10.33 -5.98 -18.93
C ARG A 316 -10.69 -5.98 -20.41
N ARG A 317 -9.73 -6.27 -21.29
CA ARG A 317 -9.92 -6.27 -22.75
C ARG A 317 -10.72 -7.47 -23.24
N ALA A 318 -10.65 -8.61 -22.54
CA ALA A 318 -11.28 -9.85 -22.95
C ALA A 318 -12.84 -9.84 -22.96
N GLY A 319 -13.49 -8.77 -22.48
CA GLY A 319 -14.94 -8.56 -22.56
C GLY A 319 -15.79 -9.52 -21.69
N PRO A 320 -17.04 -9.16 -21.34
CA PRO A 320 -17.98 -10.11 -20.78
C PRO A 320 -18.38 -11.15 -21.84
N ALA A 321 -18.65 -12.37 -21.38
CA ALA A 321 -19.28 -13.41 -22.17
C ALA A 321 -20.71 -12.98 -22.58
N ASP A 322 -20.99 -12.94 -23.88
CA ASP A 322 -22.36 -13.12 -24.39
C ASP A 322 -22.91 -14.48 -23.94
#